data_AF-A0AAW8KJ88-F1
#
_entry.id   AF-A0AAW8KJ88-F1
#
_cell.length_a   1.000
_cell.length_b   1.000
_cell.length_c   1.000
_cell.angle_alpha   90.00
_cell.angle_beta   90.00
_cell.angle_gamma   90.00
#
_symmetry.space_group_name_H-M   'P 1'
#
loop_
_entity.id
_entity.type
_entity.pdbx_description
1 polymer ?
#
loop_
_entity_poly.entity_id
_entity_poly.type
_entity_poly.pdbx_seq_one_letter_code
_entity_poly.pdbx_strand_id
1 'polypeptide(L)'
;HAESQGHQRIGHQNQAILDDLGIKESGLDQIIQAAYHLLGLRTFFTVGEPECRAWTFHEGMKAPQCAGVIHSDFEKGFIRAEVYGYEDFMKYG
;
A
#
# COMPACT_ATOMS: atom_id res chain seq x y z
N HIS A 1 17.02 3.00 -17.87
CA HIS A 1 17.81 1.99 -17.11
C HIS A 1 18.74 2.64 -16.06
N ALA A 2 19.25 3.87 -16.27
CA ALA A 2 20.08 4.58 -15.27
C ALA A 2 19.29 5.21 -14.09
N GLU A 3 18.02 5.57 -14.28
CA GLU A 3 17.22 6.28 -13.26
C GLU A 3 16.69 5.37 -12.13
N SER A 4 16.43 4.10 -12.45
CA SER A 4 16.00 3.07 -11.47
C SER A 4 17.13 2.72 -10.48
N GLN A 5 18.39 2.75 -10.94
CA GLN A 5 19.57 2.48 -10.11
C GLN A 5 19.85 3.61 -9.10
N GLY A 6 19.47 4.85 -9.44
CA GLY A 6 19.61 6.02 -8.56
C GLY A 6 18.66 5.99 -7.36
N HIS A 7 17.38 5.64 -7.59
CA HIS A 7 16.38 5.55 -6.51
C HIS A 7 16.73 4.46 -5.47
N GLN A 8 17.17 3.28 -5.93
CA GLN A 8 17.57 2.19 -5.03
C GLN A 8 18.78 2.56 -4.16
N ARG A 9 19.74 3.31 -4.70
CA ARG A 9 20.94 3.77 -3.96
C ARG A 9 20.63 4.79 -2.87
N ILE A 10 19.61 5.62 -3.04
CA ILE A 10 19.21 6.63 -2.05
C ILE A 10 18.45 5.97 -0.91
N GLY A 11 17.54 5.04 -1.21
CA GLY A 11 16.81 4.26 -0.20
C GLY A 11 17.73 3.45 0.72
N HIS A 12 18.72 2.75 0.14
CA HIS A 12 19.70 1.99 0.93
C HIS A 12 20.58 2.86 1.82
N GLN A 13 20.99 4.04 1.36
CA GLN A 13 21.77 4.98 2.17
C GLN A 13 20.96 5.55 3.32
N ASN A 14 19.71 5.94 3.07
CA ASN A 14 18.83 6.44 4.12
C ASN A 14 18.60 5.38 5.21
N GLN A 15 18.40 4.11 4.83
CA GLN A 15 18.24 3.03 5.82
C GLN A 15 19.52 2.83 6.65
N ALA A 16 20.70 2.83 6.02
CA ALA A 16 21.97 2.69 6.74
C ALA A 16 22.21 3.84 7.73
N ILE A 17 21.78 5.07 7.40
CA ILE A 17 21.86 6.24 8.30
C ILE A 17 20.87 6.09 9.46
N LEU A 18 19.66 5.64 9.19
CA LEU A 18 18.64 5.39 10.22
C LEU A 18 19.09 4.30 11.20
N ASP A 19 19.68 3.22 10.70
CA ASP A 19 20.22 2.11 11.49
C ASP A 19 21.41 2.55 12.37
N ASP A 20 22.32 3.36 11.84
CA ASP A 20 23.47 3.93 12.58
C ASP A 20 23.03 4.89 13.71
N LEU A 21 21.89 5.58 13.51
CA LEU A 21 21.26 6.44 14.51
C LEU A 21 20.34 5.67 15.49
N GLY A 22 20.13 4.36 15.29
CA GLY A 22 19.21 3.54 16.08
C GLY A 22 17.72 3.88 15.89
N ILE A 23 17.39 4.58 14.80
CA ILE A 23 16.05 5.03 14.46
C ILE A 23 15.43 4.00 13.51
N LYS A 24 14.43 3.24 13.97
CA LYS A 24 13.78 2.21 13.14
C LYS A 24 13.01 2.75 11.94
N GLU A 25 12.48 3.97 12.04
CA GLU A 25 11.61 4.57 11.02
C GLU A 25 11.76 6.09 11.07
N SER A 26 11.81 6.75 9.91
CA SER A 26 11.92 8.20 9.84
C SER A 26 10.71 8.86 10.53
N GLY A 27 10.95 9.95 11.27
CA GLY A 27 9.84 10.71 11.88
C GLY A 27 8.86 11.26 10.84
N LEU A 28 9.30 11.50 9.60
CA LEU A 28 8.42 11.89 8.50
C LEU A 28 7.47 10.75 8.11
N ASP A 29 7.94 9.51 8.07
CA ASP A 29 7.11 8.36 7.71
C ASP A 29 6.01 8.14 8.75
N GLN A 30 6.35 8.27 10.03
CA GLN A 30 5.36 8.21 11.13
C GLN A 30 4.28 9.29 11.00
N ILE A 31 4.66 10.52 10.62
CA ILE A 31 3.70 11.62 10.41
C ILE A 31 2.81 11.33 9.20
N ILE A 32 3.37 10.84 8.10
CA ILE A 32 2.62 10.48 6.89
C ILE A 32 1.59 9.39 7.23
N GLN A 33 2.00 8.34 7.93
CA GLN A 33 1.11 7.25 8.33
C GLN A 33 0.01 7.74 9.28
N ALA A 34 0.36 8.55 10.28
CA ALA A 34 -0.61 9.12 11.21
C ALA A 34 -1.63 10.01 10.50
N ALA A 35 -1.18 10.89 9.60
CA ALA A 35 -2.06 11.75 8.80
C ALA A 35 -2.96 10.94 7.87
N TYR A 36 -2.41 9.91 7.22
CA TYR A 36 -3.15 9.01 6.34
C TYR A 36 -4.30 8.30 7.10
N HIS A 37 -4.00 7.77 8.29
CA HIS A 37 -5.01 7.16 9.15
C HIS A 37 -6.01 8.17 9.70
N LEU A 38 -5.57 9.38 10.08
CA LEU A 38 -6.43 10.45 10.58
C LEU A 38 -7.45 10.91 9.53
N LEU A 39 -7.05 10.93 8.24
CA LEU A 39 -7.95 11.21 7.11
C LEU A 39 -8.92 10.06 6.82
N GLY A 40 -8.89 8.99 7.62
CA GLY A 40 -9.71 7.80 7.40
C GLY A 40 -9.31 7.03 6.15
N LEU A 41 -8.09 7.21 5.65
CA LEU A 41 -7.59 6.46 4.49
C LEU A 41 -7.03 5.11 4.93
N ARG A 42 -7.23 4.12 4.06
CA ARG A 42 -6.77 2.74 4.20
C ARG A 42 -6.30 2.25 2.83
N THR A 43 -5.54 1.15 2.82
CA THR A 43 -4.96 0.58 1.60
C THR A 43 -5.39 -0.86 1.42
N PHE A 44 -5.80 -1.24 0.21
CA PHE A 44 -5.92 -2.64 -0.20
C PHE A 44 -5.02 -2.93 -1.41
N PHE A 45 -4.75 -4.21 -1.66
CA PHE A 45 -3.85 -4.61 -2.73
C PHE A 45 -4.57 -5.45 -3.77
N THR A 46 -4.22 -5.24 -5.03
CA THR A 46 -4.44 -6.20 -6.11
C THR A 46 -3.13 -6.88 -6.40
N VAL A 47 -3.09 -8.21 -6.27
CA VAL A 47 -1.88 -9.01 -6.44
C VAL A 47 -2.14 -10.02 -7.56
N GLY A 48 -1.30 -10.00 -8.60
CA GLY A 48 -1.29 -10.99 -9.68
C GLY A 48 0.03 -10.89 -10.44
N GLU A 49 0.46 -11.96 -11.12
CA GLU A 49 1.65 -11.87 -11.96
C GLU A 49 1.29 -11.15 -13.27
N PRO A 50 2.01 -10.09 -13.70
CA PRO A 50 3.25 -9.53 -13.14
C PRO A 50 3.08 -8.28 -12.24
N GLU A 51 1.85 -7.87 -11.94
CA GLU A 51 1.56 -6.60 -11.27
C GLU A 51 0.97 -6.74 -9.85
N CYS A 52 1.65 -6.11 -8.89
CA CYS A 52 1.11 -5.84 -7.56
C CYS A 52 0.89 -4.33 -7.41
N ARG A 53 -0.31 -3.92 -6.99
CA ARG A 53 -0.66 -2.51 -6.84
C ARG A 53 -1.45 -2.26 -5.56
N ALA A 54 -1.10 -1.14 -4.91
CA ALA A 54 -1.78 -0.62 -3.73
C ALA A 54 -2.82 0.44 -4.13
N TRP A 55 -4.00 0.37 -3.53
CA TRP A 55 -5.12 1.28 -3.79
C TRP A 55 -5.59 1.90 -2.48
N THR A 56 -5.68 3.24 -2.48
CA THR A 56 -6.18 4.02 -1.35
C THR A 56 -7.70 4.09 -1.39
N PHE A 57 -8.35 3.86 -0.25
CA PHE A 57 -9.79 3.99 -0.09
C PHE A 57 -10.12 4.59 1.28
N HIS A 58 -11.35 5.06 1.46
CA HIS A 58 -11.83 5.52 2.75
C HIS A 58 -12.36 4.37 3.60
N GLU A 59 -12.06 4.40 4.89
CA GLU A 59 -12.60 3.47 5.87
C GLU A 59 -14.13 3.45 5.82
N GLY A 60 -14.70 2.25 5.84
CA GLY A 60 -16.15 2.02 5.74
C GLY A 60 -16.70 1.91 4.32
N MET A 61 -15.89 2.14 3.27
CA MET A 61 -16.31 1.83 1.90
C MET A 61 -16.59 0.33 1.73
N LYS A 62 -17.63 0.01 0.96
CA LYS A 62 -18.00 -1.37 0.63
C LYS A 62 -17.16 -1.88 -0.54
N ALA A 63 -17.05 -3.21 -0.66
CA ALA A 63 -16.30 -3.87 -1.74
C ALA A 63 -16.62 -3.37 -3.17
N PRO A 64 -17.89 -3.10 -3.57
CA PRO A 64 -18.18 -2.53 -4.89
C PRO A 64 -17.54 -1.15 -5.11
N GLN A 65 -17.55 -0.31 -4.07
CA GLN A 65 -16.99 1.04 -4.14
C GLN A 65 -15.47 0.98 -4.22
N CYS A 66 -14.84 0.06 -3.48
CA CYS A 66 -13.40 -0.20 -3.59
C CYS A 66 -13.03 -0.72 -4.99
N ALA A 67 -13.87 -1.55 -5.61
CA ALA A 67 -13.68 -1.97 -7.00
C ALA A 67 -13.78 -0.77 -7.97
N GLY A 68 -14.66 0.20 -7.67
CA GLY A 68 -14.77 1.48 -8.39
C GLY A 68 -13.48 2.31 -8.38
N VAL A 69 -12.69 2.25 -7.31
CA VAL A 69 -11.37 2.91 -7.21
C VAL A 69 -10.39 2.37 -8.27
N ILE A 70 -10.50 1.08 -8.60
CA ILE A 70 -9.72 0.45 -9.67
C ILE A 70 -10.28 0.89 -11.04
N HIS A 71 -11.60 0.72 -11.22
CA HIS A 71 -12.30 1.15 -12.43
C HIS A 71 -13.81 1.28 -12.20
N SER A 72 -14.43 2.33 -12.75
CA SER A 72 -15.88 2.61 -12.56
C SER A 72 -16.82 1.49 -13.05
N ASP A 73 -16.39 0.70 -14.04
CA ASP A 73 -17.19 -0.45 -14.52
C ASP A 73 -17.22 -1.60 -13.52
N PHE A 74 -16.18 -1.79 -12.70
CA PHE A 74 -16.16 -2.83 -11.68
C PHE A 74 -17.13 -2.55 -10.53
N GLU A 75 -17.42 -1.29 -10.24
CA GLU A 75 -18.45 -0.93 -9.26
C GLU A 75 -19.85 -1.25 -9.79
N LYS A 76 -20.14 -0.87 -11.05
CA LYS A 76 -21.44 -1.12 -11.68
C LYS A 76 -21.70 -2.62 -11.92
N GLY A 77 -20.67 -3.34 -12.34
CA GLY A 77 -20.72 -4.77 -12.65
C GLY A 77 -20.30 -5.66 -11.48
N PHE A 78 -20.27 -5.14 -10.25
CA PHE A 78 -19.78 -5.89 -9.11
C PHE A 78 -20.63 -7.14 -8.85
N ILE A 79 -19.99 -8.32 -8.82
CA ILE A 79 -20.63 -9.60 -8.51
C ILE A 79 -20.16 -10.10 -7.14
N ARG A 80 -18.85 -10.24 -6.96
CA ARG A 80 -18.23 -10.60 -5.68
C ARG A 80 -16.80 -10.07 -5.60
N ALA A 81 -16.26 -10.02 -4.38
CA ALA A 81 -14.83 -9.88 -4.14
C ALA A 81 -14.32 -11.10 -3.35
N GLU A 82 -13.15 -11.60 -3.73
CA GLU A 82 -12.37 -12.51 -2.90
C GLU A 82 -11.38 -11.65 -2.11
N VAL A 83 -11.44 -11.75 -0.78
CA VAL A 83 -10.67 -10.90 0.11
C VAL A 83 -9.91 -11.80 1.07
N TYR A 84 -8.61 -11.55 1.18
CA TYR A 84 -7.72 -12.25 2.09
C TYR A 84 -7.19 -11.23 3.10
N GLY A 85 -7.19 -11.59 4.39
CA GLY A 85 -6.51 -10.79 5.40
C GLY A 85 -5.01 -10.77 5.11
N TYR A 86 -4.35 -9.61 5.30
CA TYR A 86 -2.92 -9.49 5.01
C TYR A 86 -2.07 -10.48 5.82
N GLU A 87 -2.35 -10.63 7.11
CA GLU A 87 -1.64 -11.58 7.98
C GLU A 87 -1.84 -13.03 7.53
N ASP A 88 -3.07 -13.39 7.15
CA ASP A 88 -3.38 -14.73 6.64
C ASP A 88 -2.71 -14.98 5.29
N PHE A 89 -2.71 -13.99 4.40
CA PHE A 89 -2.04 -14.06 3.11
C PHE A 89 -0.53 -14.26 3.26
N MET A 90 0.11 -13.53 4.18
CA MET A 90 1.55 -13.69 4.44
C MET A 90 1.91 -15.03 5.08
N LYS A 91 0.97 -15.64 5.82
CA LYS A 91 1.21 -16.88 6.57
C LYS A 91 0.91 -18.14 5.75
N TYR A 92 -0.07 -18.08 4.84
CA TYR A 92 -0.61 -19.24 4.14
C TYR A 92 -0.60 -19.12 2.61
N GLY A 93 -0.38 -17.92 2.07
CA GLY A 93 -0.32 -17.64 0.64
C GLY A 93 1.01 -17.97 0.00
#